data_AF-A0A257JIH5-F1
#
_entry.id   AF-A0A257JIH5-F1
#
_cell.length_a   1.000
_cell.length_b   1.000
_cell.length_c   1.000
_cell.angle_alpha   90.00
_cell.angle_beta   90.00
_cell.angle_gamma   90.00
#
_symmetry.space_group_name_H-M   'P 1'
#
loop_
_entity.id
_entity.type
_entity.pdbx_description
1 polymer ?
#
loop_
_entity_poly.entity_id
_entity_poly.type
_entity_poly.pdbx_seq_one_letter_code
_entity_poly.pdbx_strand_id
1 'polypeptide(L)' 'MDDIVKGRSLDAESRRALQLDTLSAILPMDRRDRLAQLLTDEDVATLRHLAREGMGENTLRALASALAYLEAW' A
#
# COMPACT_ATOMS: atom_id res chain seq x y z
N MET A 1 1.77 -0.36 28.08
CA MET A 1 2.54 0.54 27.19
C MET A 1 2.10 0.40 25.73
N ASP A 2 0.93 -0.19 25.51
CA ASP A 2 0.54 -0.84 24.25
C ASP A 2 -0.38 0.06 23.40
N ASP A 3 -1.15 0.95 24.04
CA ASP A 3 -2.08 1.87 23.37
C ASP A 3 -1.39 2.97 22.53
N ILE A 4 -0.20 3.43 22.95
CA ILE A 4 0.53 4.52 22.26
C ILE A 4 1.19 4.03 20.96
N VAL A 5 1.58 2.76 20.91
CA VAL A 5 2.17 2.14 19.70
C VAL A 5 1.08 1.79 18.69
N LYS A 6 -0.08 1.32 19.18
CA LYS A 6 -1.24 0.99 18.35
C LYS A 6 -1.82 2.21 17.62
N GLY A 7 -1.92 3.36 18.30
CA GLY A 7 -2.33 4.62 17.68
C GLY A 7 -1.44 5.01 16.51
N ARG A 8 -0.11 5.00 16.70
CA ARG A 8 0.86 5.32 15.64
C ARG A 8 0.84 4.35 14.45
N SER A 9 0.55 3.07 14.68
CA SER A 9 0.39 2.09 13.60
C SER A 9 -0.86 2.38 12.76
N LEU A 10 -1.98 2.66 13.43
CA LEU A 10 -3.23 3.06 12.77
C LEU A 10 -3.06 4.33 11.92
N ASP A 11 -2.30 5.31 12.41
CA ASP A 11 -1.97 6.52 11.64
C ASP A 11 -1.15 6.21 10.39
N ALA A 12 -0.19 5.27 10.48
CA ALA A 12 0.66 4.87 9.36
C ALA A 12 -0.11 4.01 8.34
N GLU A 13 -0.94 3.07 8.81
CA GLU A 13 -1.84 2.26 7.97
C GLU A 13 -2.85 3.17 7.25
N SER A 14 -3.46 4.12 7.96
CA SER A 14 -4.40 5.09 7.37
C SER A 14 -3.72 5.96 6.31
N ARG A 15 -2.46 6.37 6.54
CA ARG A 15 -1.69 7.16 5.58
C ARG A 15 -1.34 6.33 4.33
N ARG A 16 -0.97 5.06 4.50
CA ARG A 16 -0.74 4.11 3.40
C ARG A 16 -2.01 3.83 2.62
N ALA A 17 -3.13 3.61 3.30
CA ALA A 17 -4.45 3.43 2.67
C ALA A 17 -4.92 4.68 1.92
N LEU A 18 -4.59 5.89 2.39
CA LEU A 18 -4.86 7.12 1.66
C LEU A 18 -3.97 7.26 0.41
N GLN A 19 -2.71 6.84 0.47
CA GLN A 19 -1.82 6.88 -0.71
C GLN A 19 -2.21 5.84 -1.76
N LEU A 20 -2.59 4.64 -1.32
CA LEU A 20 -3.14 3.61 -2.20
C LEU A 20 -4.56 3.99 -2.71
N ASP A 21 -5.21 5.02 -2.14
CA ASP A 21 -6.47 5.59 -2.67
C ASP A 21 -6.32 6.21 -4.05
N THR A 22 -5.17 6.79 -4.32
CA THR A 22 -4.85 7.24 -5.67
C THR A 22 -4.83 6.09 -6.68
N LEU A 23 -4.62 4.85 -6.21
CA LEU A 23 -4.66 3.62 -7.00
C LEU A 23 -6.03 2.93 -6.92
N SER A 24 -7.06 3.54 -6.31
CA SER A 24 -8.40 2.96 -6.18
C SER A 24 -9.08 2.66 -7.51
N ALA A 25 -8.68 3.35 -8.58
CA ALA A 25 -9.13 3.06 -9.93
C ALA A 25 -8.65 1.66 -10.40
N ILE A 26 -7.62 1.12 -9.75
CA ILE A 26 -6.81 -0.03 -10.18
C ILE A 26 -6.88 -1.20 -9.20
N LEU A 27 -7.06 -0.88 -7.91
CA LEU A 27 -7.09 -1.80 -6.77
C LEU A 27 -8.43 -1.65 -6.01
N PRO A 28 -9.20 -2.73 -5.83
CA PRO A 28 -10.41 -2.68 -5.00
C PRO A 28 -10.07 -2.34 -3.54
N MET A 29 -10.95 -1.60 -2.86
CA MET A 29 -10.73 -1.11 -1.48
C MET A 29 -10.32 -2.22 -0.51
N ASP A 30 -10.88 -3.42 -0.62
CA ASP A 30 -10.54 -4.57 0.24
C ASP A 30 -9.07 -5.02 0.12
N ARG A 31 -8.51 -4.94 -1.10
CA ARG A 31 -7.07 -5.19 -1.34
C ARG A 31 -6.21 -4.09 -0.72
N ARG A 32 -6.74 -2.87 -0.63
CA ARG A 32 -5.98 -1.70 -0.19
C ARG A 32 -5.61 -1.78 1.28
N ASP A 33 -6.57 -2.10 2.13
CA ASP A 33 -6.34 -2.28 3.57
C ASP A 33 -5.32 -3.39 3.82
N ARG A 34 -5.46 -4.50 3.10
CA ARG A 34 -4.54 -5.62 3.21
C ARG A 34 -3.12 -5.25 2.77
N LEU A 35 -2.98 -4.47 1.71
CA LEU A 35 -1.69 -3.96 1.25
C LEU A 35 -1.13 -2.88 2.17
N ALA A 36 -1.95 -2.03 2.78
CA ALA A 36 -1.50 -1.02 3.75
C ALA A 36 -0.93 -1.64 5.03
N GLN A 37 -1.39 -2.85 5.39
CA GLN A 37 -0.85 -3.64 6.49
C GLN A 37 0.43 -4.41 6.14
N LEU A 38 0.56 -4.86 4.88
CA LEU A 38 1.69 -5.66 4.43
C LEU A 38 2.85 -4.83 3.88
N LEU A 39 2.57 -3.67 3.26
CA LEU A 39 3.56 -2.85 2.59
C LEU A 39 4.01 -1.70 3.48
N THR A 40 5.28 -1.32 3.34
CA THR A 40 5.84 -0.14 4.03
C THR A 40 5.42 1.17 3.35
N ASP A 41 5.62 2.30 4.03
CA ASP A 41 5.39 3.62 3.45
C ASP A 41 6.22 3.85 2.16
N GLU A 42 7.40 3.24 2.06
CA GLU A 42 8.30 3.34 0.89
C GLU A 42 7.78 2.55 -0.32
N ASP A 43 7.27 1.33 -0.09
CA ASP A 43 6.64 0.51 -1.12
C ASP A 43 5.42 1.20 -1.73
N VAL A 44 4.58 1.80 -0.87
CA VAL A 44 3.39 2.54 -1.29
C VAL A 44 3.77 3.80 -2.08
N ALA A 45 4.80 4.52 -1.64
CA ALA A 45 5.34 5.68 -2.37
C ALA A 45 5.86 5.28 -3.77
N THR A 46 6.54 4.13 -3.86
CA THR A 46 7.05 3.58 -5.12
C THR A 46 5.92 3.21 -6.08
N LEU A 47 4.91 2.48 -5.61
CA LEU A 47 3.74 2.13 -6.42
C LEU A 47 3.01 3.37 -6.95
N ARG A 48 2.83 4.39 -6.11
CA ARG A 48 2.21 5.65 -6.49
C ARG A 48 3.05 6.42 -7.50
N HIS A 49 4.36 6.40 -7.36
CA HIS A 49 5.28 7.01 -8.32
C HIS A 49 5.14 6.34 -9.70
N LEU A 50 5.20 5.02 -9.75
CA LEU A 50 5.04 4.25 -10.99
C LEU A 50 3.66 4.45 -11.64
N ALA A 51 2.60 4.57 -10.84
CA ALA A 51 1.27 4.87 -11.35
C ALA A 51 1.17 6.26 -11.98
N ARG A 52 1.87 7.26 -11.41
CA ARG A 52 1.97 8.60 -11.99
C ARG A 52 2.79 8.64 -13.28
N GLU A 53 3.78 7.76 -13.41
CA GLU A 53 4.57 7.59 -14.64
C GLU A 53 3.76 6.92 -15.78
N GLY A 54 2.49 6.55 -15.54
CA GLY A 54 1.63 5.93 -16.54
C GLY A 54 1.86 4.43 -16.69
N MET A 55 2.45 3.78 -15.68
CA MET A 55 2.59 2.33 -15.67
C MET A 55 1.21 1.65 -15.67
N GLY A 56 1.06 0.64 -16.53
CA GLY A 56 -0.21 -0.06 -16.71
C GLY A 56 -0.73 -0.71 -15.43
N GLU A 57 -2.05 -0.71 -15.29
CA GLU A 57 -2.80 -1.23 -14.14
C GLU A 57 -2.40 -2.63 -13.71
N ASN A 58 -2.20 -3.53 -14.69
CA ASN A 58 -1.80 -4.92 -14.43
C ASN A 58 -0.37 -5.02 -13.90
N THR A 59 0.54 -4.15 -14.37
CA THR A 59 1.93 -4.13 -13.93
C THR A 59 2.04 -3.62 -12.50
N LEU A 60 1.31 -2.55 -12.15
CA LEU A 60 1.25 -2.04 -10.78
C LEU A 60 0.71 -3.10 -9.80
N ARG A 61 -0.33 -3.84 -10.20
CA ARG A 61 -0.91 -4.92 -9.39
C ARG A 61 0.05 -6.09 -9.19
N ALA A 62 0.81 -6.43 -10.24
CA ALA A 62 1.85 -7.46 -10.17
C ALA A 62 2.99 -7.04 -9.24
N LEU A 63 3.47 -5.79 -9.34
CA LEU A 63 4.49 -5.23 -8.46
C LEU A 63 4.02 -5.15 -7.00
N ALA A 64 2.79 -4.68 -6.76
CA ALA A 64 2.21 -4.66 -5.42
C ALA A 64 2.12 -6.08 -4.82
N SER A 65 1.81 -7.09 -5.63
CA SER A 65 1.80 -8.49 -5.18
C SER A 65 3.20 -9.04 -4.94
N ALA A 66 4.20 -8.62 -5.73
CA ALA A 66 5.60 -9.01 -5.52
C ALA A 66 6.17 -8.41 -4.23
N LEU A 67 5.89 -7.14 -3.95
CA LEU A 67 6.32 -6.48 -2.71
C LEU A 67 5.63 -7.09 -1.49
N ALA A 68 4.31 -7.33 -1.57
CA ALA A 68 3.57 -7.99 -0.49
C ALA A 68 4.03 -9.45 -0.26
N TYR A 69 4.56 -10.12 -1.29
CA TYR A 69 5.14 -11.46 -1.14
C TYR A 69 6.48 -11.44 -0.41
N LEU A 70 7.31 -10.40 -0.63
CA LEU A 70 8.59 -10.25 0.04
C LEU A 70 8.44 -9.92 1.54
N GLU A 71 7.43 -9.13 1.90
CA GLU A 71 7.18 -8.75 3.31
C GLU A 71 6.46 -9.85 4.11
N ALA A 72 5.88 -10.85 3.44
CA ALA A 72 5.16 -11.95 4.07
C ALA A 72 6.05 -13.16 4.43
N TRP A 73 7.36 -13.10 4.19
CA TRP A 73 8.33 -14.18 4.37
C TRP A 73 9.55 -13.75 5.16
#